data_AF-A0A853EFR1-F1
#
_entry.id   AF-A0A853EFR1-F1
#
_cell.length_a   1.000
_cell.length_b   1.000
_cell.length_c   1.000
_cell.angle_alpha   90.00
_cell.angle_beta   90.00
_cell.angle_gamma   90.00
#
_symmetry.space_group_name_H-M   'P 1'
#
loop_
_entity.id
_entity.type
_entity.pdbx_description
1 polymer ?
#
loop_
_entity_poly.entity_id
_entity_poly.type
_entity_poly.pdbx_seq_one_letter_code
_entity_poly.pdbx_strand_id
1 'polypeptide(L)' 'MLGARAVAERHGVHESTVRAIWRQRPRPKQRGPHRFTEEDCQRAKALLTQGRTLIEIGLELGFDRSTVRKHLGV' A
#
# COMPACT_ATOMS: atom_id res chain seq x y z
N MET A 1 -16.50 -9.06 14.27
CA MET A 1 -15.60 -10.19 13.90
C MET A 1 -15.82 -11.31 14.92
N LEU A 2 -16.04 -12.55 14.47
CA LEU A 2 -16.06 -13.71 15.37
C LEU A 2 -14.65 -13.92 15.95
N GLY A 3 -14.53 -14.16 17.25
CA GLY A 3 -13.26 -14.43 17.90
C GLY A 3 -12.65 -15.77 17.46
N ALA A 4 -11.34 -15.95 17.65
CA ALA A 4 -10.62 -17.16 17.23
C ALA A 4 -11.24 -18.45 17.82
N ARG A 5 -11.75 -18.39 19.05
CA ARG A 5 -12.47 -19.49 19.72
C ARG A 5 -13.77 -19.87 19.01
N ALA A 6 -14.60 -18.90 18.62
CA ALA A 6 -15.87 -19.17 17.95
C ALA A 6 -15.67 -19.76 16.54
N VAL A 7 -14.57 -19.39 15.88
CA VAL A 7 -14.15 -19.99 14.60
C VAL A 7 -13.60 -21.40 14.81
N ALA A 8 -12.85 -21.62 15.89
CA ALA A 8 -12.34 -22.94 16.28
C ALA A 8 -13.47 -23.94 16.53
N GLU A 9 -14.46 -23.55 17.34
CA GLU A 9 -15.63 -24.39 17.66
C GLU A 9 -16.48 -24.70 16.42
N ARG A 10 -16.64 -23.74 15.50
CA ARG A 10 -17.40 -23.93 14.25
C ARG A 10 -16.74 -24.93 13.29
N HIS A 11 -15.40 -24.95 13.25
CA HIS A 11 -14.64 -25.77 12.32
C HIS A 11 -14.04 -27.03 12.96
N GLY A 12 -14.29 -27.28 14.25
CA GLY A 12 -13.74 -28.43 14.98
C GLY A 12 -12.21 -28.41 15.08
N VAL A 13 -11.59 -27.25 14.95
CA VAL A 13 -10.12 -27.08 14.98
C VAL A 13 -9.69 -26.46 16.30
N HIS A 14 -8.44 -26.68 16.70
CA HIS A 14 -7.88 -25.97 17.84
C HIS A 14 -7.73 -24.47 17.57
N GLU A 15 -7.91 -23.65 18.60
CA GLU A 15 -7.75 -22.19 18.51
C GLU A 15 -6.34 -21.79 18.01
N SER A 16 -5.32 -22.58 18.32
CA SER A 16 -3.94 -22.38 17.85
C SER A 16 -3.84 -22.44 16.33
N THR A 17 -4.59 -23.34 15.67
CA THR A 17 -4.67 -23.46 14.21
C THR A 17 -5.31 -22.22 13.59
N VAL A 18 -6.40 -21.72 14.18
CA VAL A 18 -7.06 -20.48 13.73
C VAL A 18 -6.11 -19.29 13.82
N ARG A 19 -5.41 -19.14 14.94
CA ARG A 19 -4.40 -18.07 15.13
C ARG A 19 -3.22 -18.21 14.17
N ALA A 20 -2.78 -19.43 13.87
CA ALA A 20 -1.70 -19.68 12.93
C ALA A 20 -2.09 -19.26 11.51
N ILE A 21 -3.31 -19.58 11.06
CA ILE A 21 -3.84 -19.17 9.76
C ILE A 21 -3.98 -17.64 9.70
N TRP A 22 -4.48 -17.00 10.76
CA TRP A 22 -4.60 -15.54 10.82
C TRP A 22 -3.26 -14.81 10.85
N ARG A 23 -2.21 -15.43 11.43
CA ARG A 23 -0.83 -14.93 11.36
C ARG A 23 -0.21 -15.10 9.98
N GLN A 24 -0.55 -16.17 9.27
CA GLN A 24 -0.10 -16.42 7.90
C GLN A 24 -0.79 -15.51 6.88
N ARG A 25 -2.00 -15.01 7.17
CA ARG A 25 -2.59 -13.95 6.37
C ARG A 25 -1.65 -12.74 6.40
N PRO A 26 -1.06 -12.33 5.26
CA PRO A 26 -0.26 -11.14 5.23
C PRO A 26 -1.13 -10.00 5.73
N ARG A 27 -0.74 -9.38 6.84
CA ARG A 27 -1.39 -8.16 7.31
C ARG A 27 -1.28 -7.16 6.16
N PRO A 28 -2.37 -6.49 5.75
CA PRO A 28 -2.24 -5.40 4.79
C PRO A 28 -1.19 -4.47 5.38
N LYS A 29 -0.07 -4.26 4.65
CA LYS A 29 0.98 -3.32 5.04
C LYS A 29 0.22 -2.06 5.44
N GLN A 30 0.22 -1.76 6.74
CA GLN A 30 -0.39 -0.54 7.22
C GLN A 30 0.28 0.55 6.42
N ARG A 31 -0.49 1.17 5.52
CA ARG A 31 0.01 2.20 4.62
C ARG A 31 0.31 3.37 5.56
N GLY A 32 1.55 3.41 6.05
CA GLY A 32 2.12 4.63 6.61
C GLY A 32 2.04 5.74 5.57
N PRO A 33 2.47 6.97 5.91
CA PRO A 33 2.52 8.05 4.93
C PRO A 33 3.18 7.51 3.66
N HIS A 34 2.43 7.54 2.55
CA HIS A 34 2.82 6.95 1.28
C HIS A 34 4.21 7.51 0.97
N ARG A 35 5.27 6.72 1.15
CA ARG A 35 6.62 7.17 0.87
C ARG A 35 6.76 7.15 -0.64
N PHE A 36 7.31 8.21 -1.20
CA PHE A 36 7.62 8.25 -2.62
C PHE A 36 8.57 7.10 -2.94
N THR A 37 8.06 6.10 -3.65
CA THR A 37 8.81 4.89 -4.00
C THR A 37 9.48 5.03 -5.35
N GLU A 38 10.38 4.09 -5.65
CA GLU A 38 11.00 4.03 -6.98
C GLU A 38 9.99 3.72 -8.08
N GLU A 39 8.94 2.94 -7.77
CA GLU A 39 7.80 2.71 -8.66
C GLU A 39 7.05 4.02 -8.97
N ASP A 40 6.85 4.87 -7.97
CA ASP A 40 6.23 6.19 -8.15
C ASP A 40 7.13 7.11 -9.01
N CYS A 41 8.45 7.00 -8.86
CA CYS A 41 9.42 7.72 -9.71
C CYS A 41 9.30 7.31 -11.17
N GLN A 42 9.21 6.01 -11.45
CA GLN A 42 9.04 5.50 -12.81
C GLN A 42 7.70 5.93 -13.42
N ARG A 43 6.61 5.87 -12.64
CA ARG A 43 5.30 6.36 -13.09
C ARG A 43 5.31 7.87 -13.36
N ALA A 44 5.90 8.64 -12.47
CA ALA A 44 6.03 10.09 -12.64
C ALA A 44 6.82 10.46 -13.90
N LYS A 45 7.91 9.74 -14.21
CA LYS A 45 8.66 9.91 -15.46
C LYS A 45 7.83 9.55 -16.69
N ALA A 46 7.10 8.44 -16.65
CA ALA A 46 6.23 8.04 -17.76
C ALA A 46 5.13 9.08 -18.03
N LEU A 47 4.55 9.66 -16.98
CA LEU A 47 3.54 10.72 -17.11
C LEU A 47 4.15 12.02 -17.66
N LEU A 48 5.37 12.39 -17.24
CA LEU A 48 6.10 13.51 -17.85
C LEU A 48 6.34 13.31 -19.34
N THR A 49 6.72 12.09 -19.76
CA THR A 49 6.91 11.79 -21.19
C THR A 49 5.62 11.87 -22.00
N GLN A 50 4.45 11.75 -21.35
CA GLN A 50 3.14 11.95 -21.96
C GLN A 50 2.71 13.42 -22.00
N GLY A 51 3.55 14.35 -21.50
CA GLY A 51 3.26 15.77 -21.45
C GLY A 51 2.40 16.19 -20.26
N ARG A 52 2.21 15.34 -19.24
CA ARG A 52 1.51 15.72 -18.01
C ARG A 52 2.34 16.69 -17.17
N THR A 53 1.66 17.62 -16.52
CA THR A 53 2.30 18.60 -15.63
C THR A 53 2.65 17.98 -14.28
N LEU A 54 3.65 18.53 -13.59
CA LEU A 54 4.04 18.06 -12.25
C LEU A 54 2.91 18.14 -11.21
N ILE A 55 1.93 19.01 -11.42
CA ILE A 55 0.74 19.15 -10.55
C ILE A 55 -0.19 17.96 -10.76
N GLU A 56 -0.49 17.60 -12.02
CA GLU A 56 -1.31 16.44 -12.35
C GLU A 56 -0.66 15.13 -11.88
N ILE A 57 0.66 15.00 -12.08
CA ILE A 57 1.44 13.84 -11.64
C ILE A 57 1.39 13.70 -10.12
N GLY A 58 1.53 14.81 -9.39
CA GLY A 58 1.40 14.81 -7.94
C GLY A 58 0.02 14.38 -7.50
N LEU A 59 -1.04 14.91 -8.12
CA LEU A 59 -2.42 14.54 -7.82
C LEU A 59 -2.66 13.04 -8.04
N GLU A 60 -2.16 12.49 -9.14
CA GLU A 60 -2.35 11.10 -9.52
C GLU A 60 -1.59 10.10 -8.62
N LEU A 61 -0.43 10.52 -8.12
CA LEU A 61 0.38 9.71 -7.20
C LEU A 61 0.08 10.01 -5.71
N GLY A 62 -0.79 10.99 -5.41
CA GLY A 62 -1.13 11.39 -4.04
C GLY A 62 -0.01 12.15 -3.33
N PHE A 63 0.80 12.90 -4.07
CA PHE A 63 1.91 13.71 -3.58
C PHE A 63 1.79 15.18 -3.97
N ASP A 64 2.33 16.08 -3.15
CA ASP A 64 2.51 17.47 -3.55
C ASP A 64 3.49 17.60 -4.72
N ARG A 65 3.26 18.61 -5.58
CA ARG A 65 4.17 19.01 -6.67
C ARG A 65 5.63 19.10 -6.21
N SER A 66 5.87 19.64 -5.02
CA SER A 66 7.22 19.81 -4.45
C SER A 66 7.93 18.47 -4.21
N THR A 67 7.19 17.46 -3.79
CA THR A 67 7.70 16.11 -3.56
C THR A 67 8.08 15.44 -4.88
N VAL A 68 7.19 15.55 -5.87
CA VAL A 68 7.43 15.03 -7.23
C VAL A 68 8.66 15.70 -7.85
N ARG A 69 8.76 17.04 -7.78
CA ARG A 69 9.91 17.80 -8.29
C ARG A 69 11.23 17.34 -7.66
N LYS A 70 11.26 17.20 -6.33
CA LYS A 70 12.46 16.77 -5.59
C LYS A 70 12.96 15.40 -6.03
N HIS A 71 12.06 14.46 -6.34
CA HIS A 71 12.42 13.10 -6.73
C HIS A 71 12.72 12.96 -8.22
N LEU A 72 12.11 13.79 -9.06
CA LEU A 72 12.37 13.80 -10.50
C LEU A 72 13.63 14.59 -10.88
N GLY A 73 14.11 15.49 -10.01
CA GLY A 73 15.29 16.32 -10.28
C GLY A 73 15.08 17.35 -11.39
N VAL A 74 13.82 17.77 -11.60
CA VAL A 74 13.39 18.77 -12.60
C VAL A 74 13.14 20.15 -12.01
#